data_AF-A0AAX4JLP4-F1
#
_entry.id   AF-A0AAX4JLP4-F1
#
_cell.length_a   1.000
_cell.length_b   1.000
_cell.length_c   1.000
_cell.angle_alpha   90.00
_cell.angle_beta   90.00
_cell.angle_gamma   90.00
#
_symmetry.space_group_name_H-M   'P 1'
#
loop_
_entity.id
_entity.type
_entity.pdbx_description
1 polymer ?
#
loop_
_entity_poly.entity_id
_entity_poly.type
_entity_poly.pdbx_seq_one_letter_code
_entity_poly.pdbx_strand_id
1 'polypeptide(L)'
;MPNNSPLKPKATRKAKTKANKKIDKAIPKEKKYARQRIQEKKKAEIDKINKGLMKERLERQARAISSPSSSSSSSSSYSWETSSFLLGDKEEPNHKQKDDVSFECLLCLEDIQDIIEKQNDNKRGGIDGGLSLWCCDQRDCGALFCISCAIQYIKPPFPGLMGKSTCPACRRPWDIKIIKNQARAFDPELLLEERG
;
A
#
# COMPACT_ATOMS: atom_id res chain seq x y z
N MET A 1 10.71 43.26 -4.02
CA MET A 1 11.54 42.90 -5.19
C MET A 1 11.51 41.38 -5.35
N PRO A 2 10.71 40.80 -6.28
CA PRO A 2 10.68 39.35 -6.48
C PRO A 2 11.96 38.88 -7.19
N ASN A 3 12.63 37.91 -6.56
CA ASN A 3 13.86 37.27 -7.04
C ASN A 3 13.57 36.37 -8.26
N ASN A 4 13.85 36.88 -9.46
CA ASN A 4 13.77 36.12 -10.70
C ASN A 4 15.07 35.33 -10.91
N SER A 5 15.17 34.15 -10.32
CA SER A 5 16.30 33.24 -10.57
C SER A 5 16.11 32.54 -11.92
N PRO A 6 17.08 32.59 -12.86
CA PRO A 6 16.94 31.97 -14.16
C PRO A 6 16.85 30.44 -14.06
N LEU A 7 15.74 29.89 -14.57
CA LEU A 7 15.49 28.45 -14.61
C LEU A 7 16.49 27.76 -15.55
N LYS A 8 17.34 26.88 -15.00
CA LYS A 8 18.28 26.07 -15.80
C LYS A 8 17.50 25.18 -16.79
N PRO A 9 17.91 25.12 -18.07
CA PRO A 9 17.22 24.34 -19.08
C PRO A 9 17.26 22.85 -18.74
N LYS A 10 16.08 22.21 -18.68
CA LYS A 10 15.97 20.76 -18.42
C LYS A 10 16.50 19.99 -19.63
N ALA A 11 17.49 19.12 -19.40
CA ALA A 11 18.06 18.26 -20.44
C ALA A 11 16.95 17.40 -21.09
N THR A 12 16.90 17.43 -22.42
CA THR A 12 15.91 16.69 -23.21
C THR A 12 16.08 15.18 -23.03
N ARG A 13 14.99 14.42 -23.21
CA ARG A 13 15.00 12.95 -23.09
C ARG A 13 16.07 12.30 -24.00
N LYS A 14 16.30 12.89 -25.19
CA LYS A 14 17.33 12.46 -26.15
C LYS A 14 18.76 12.70 -25.63
N ALA A 15 18.99 13.80 -24.90
CA ALA A 15 20.29 14.07 -24.29
C ALA A 15 20.59 13.08 -23.14
N LYS A 16 19.59 12.78 -22.31
CA LYS A 16 19.72 11.81 -21.20
C LYS A 16 20.04 10.39 -21.69
N THR A 17 19.34 9.91 -22.74
CA THR A 17 19.62 8.57 -23.29
C THR A 17 21.00 8.47 -23.94
N LYS A 18 21.48 9.52 -24.61
CA LYS A 18 22.83 9.56 -25.18
C LYS A 18 23.92 9.57 -24.09
N ALA A 19 23.69 10.27 -22.98
CA ALA A 19 24.60 10.28 -21.83
C ALA A 19 24.69 8.89 -21.18
N ASN A 20 23.55 8.24 -20.92
CA ASN A 20 23.53 6.90 -20.33
C ASN A 20 24.26 5.88 -21.22
N LYS A 21 24.05 5.91 -22.54
CA LYS A 21 24.78 5.05 -23.49
C LYS A 21 26.30 5.26 -23.46
N LYS A 22 26.79 6.47 -23.18
CA LYS A 22 28.23 6.74 -23.03
C LYS A 22 28.76 6.19 -21.72
N ILE A 23 28.00 6.34 -20.63
CA ILE A 23 28.34 5.80 -19.32
C ILE A 23 28.43 4.27 -19.39
N ASP A 24 27.45 3.60 -19.99
CA ASP A 24 27.42 2.13 -20.11
C ASP A 24 28.58 1.57 -20.94
N LYS A 25 29.04 2.31 -21.96
CA LYS A 25 30.22 1.95 -22.76
C LYS A 25 31.54 2.13 -22.01
N ALA A 26 31.57 3.00 -21.00
CA ALA A 26 32.75 3.27 -20.19
C ALA A 26 32.86 2.35 -18.97
N ILE A 27 31.88 1.45 -18.73
CA ILE A 27 31.94 0.51 -17.60
C ILE A 27 33.01 -0.56 -17.89
N PRO A 28 34.04 -0.71 -17.03
CA PRO A 28 35.03 -1.76 -17.18
C PRO A 28 34.38 -3.14 -17.25
N LYS A 29 34.87 -4.01 -18.14
CA LYS A 29 34.28 -5.34 -18.41
C LYS A 29 34.04 -6.14 -17.12
N GLU A 30 34.93 -6.03 -16.13
CA GLU A 30 34.81 -6.65 -14.80
C GLU A 30 33.57 -6.22 -14.02
N LYS A 31 33.23 -4.92 -14.05
CA LYS A 31 32.01 -4.39 -13.39
C LYS A 31 30.74 -4.88 -14.09
N LYS A 32 30.78 -5.13 -15.40
CA LYS A 32 29.66 -5.73 -16.14
C LYS A 32 29.43 -7.18 -15.70
N TYR A 33 30.49 -7.98 -15.59
CA TYR A 33 30.40 -9.36 -15.08
C TYR A 33 29.92 -9.44 -13.62
N ALA A 34 30.34 -8.51 -12.75
CA ALA A 34 29.86 -8.44 -11.38
C ALA A 34 28.35 -8.16 -11.31
N ARG A 35 27.85 -7.22 -12.11
CA ARG A 35 26.41 -6.92 -12.21
C ARG A 35 25.60 -8.11 -12.72
N GLN A 36 26.13 -8.83 -13.71
CA GLN A 36 25.48 -10.02 -14.25
C GLN A 36 25.36 -11.14 -13.19
N ARG A 37 26.42 -11.40 -12.42
CA ARG A 37 26.37 -12.37 -11.31
C ARG A 37 25.39 -11.99 -10.21
N ILE A 38 25.24 -10.69 -9.89
CA ILE A 38 24.23 -10.23 -8.93
C ILE A 38 22.81 -10.46 -9.47
N GLN A 39 22.57 -10.19 -10.75
CA GLN A 39 21.26 -10.44 -11.38
C GLN A 39 20.92 -11.93 -11.42
N GLU A 40 21.89 -12.80 -11.75
CA GLU A 40 21.71 -14.25 -11.75
C GLU A 40 21.41 -14.78 -10.34
N LYS A 41 22.11 -14.30 -9.30
CA LYS A 41 21.80 -14.64 -7.90
C LYS A 41 20.38 -14.24 -7.51
N LYS A 42 19.97 -13.01 -7.83
CA LYS A 42 18.61 -12.53 -7.54
C LYS A 42 17.54 -13.35 -8.27
N LYS A 43 17.79 -13.71 -9.53
CA LYS A 43 16.87 -14.55 -10.31
C LYS A 43 16.75 -15.95 -9.70
N ALA A 44 17.87 -16.56 -9.33
CA ALA A 44 17.88 -17.87 -8.69
C ALA A 44 17.16 -17.87 -7.33
N GLU A 45 17.24 -16.77 -6.57
CA GLU A 45 16.53 -16.59 -5.31
C GLU A 45 15.01 -16.49 -5.51
N ILE A 46 14.57 -15.68 -6.48
CA ILE A 46 13.15 -15.58 -6.85
C ILE A 46 12.61 -16.95 -7.33
N ASP A 47 13.37 -17.67 -8.14
CA ASP A 47 12.98 -19.00 -8.62
C ASP A 47 12.84 -20.01 -7.47
N LYS A 48 13.67 -19.92 -6.41
CA LYS A 48 13.54 -20.76 -5.21
C LYS A 48 12.26 -20.44 -4.44
N ILE A 49 11.93 -19.15 -4.27
CA ILE A 49 10.71 -18.70 -3.59
C ILE A 49 9.47 -19.20 -4.35
N ASN A 50 9.44 -19.03 -5.67
CA ASN A 50 8.33 -19.47 -6.51
C ASN A 50 8.13 -20.99 -6.47
N LYS A 51 9.22 -21.77 -6.45
CA LYS A 51 9.15 -23.23 -6.29
C LYS A 51 8.60 -23.62 -4.92
N GLY A 52 8.98 -22.92 -3.85
CA GLY A 52 8.45 -23.12 -2.50
C GLY A 52 6.94 -22.87 -2.44
N LEU A 53 6.49 -21.73 -2.96
CA LEU A 53 5.06 -21.37 -3.03
C LEU A 53 4.24 -22.37 -3.85
N MET A 54 4.76 -22.83 -5.00
CA MET A 54 4.10 -23.84 -5.82
C MET A 54 3.97 -25.19 -5.08
N LYS A 55 5.03 -25.62 -4.36
CA LYS A 55 5.00 -26.84 -3.57
C LYS A 55 3.96 -26.76 -2.45
N GLU A 56 3.93 -25.66 -1.71
CA GLU A 56 2.97 -25.44 -0.63
C GLU A 56 1.52 -25.42 -1.15
N ARG A 57 1.29 -24.77 -2.30
CA ARG A 57 -0.03 -24.78 -2.95
C ARG A 57 -0.49 -26.18 -3.32
N LEU A 58 0.42 -27.00 -3.86
CA LEU A 58 0.12 -28.39 -4.23
C LEU A 58 -0.19 -29.24 -2.99
N GLU A 59 0.56 -29.06 -1.90
CA GLU A 59 0.33 -29.76 -0.63
C GLU A 59 -1.03 -29.38 0.00
N ARG A 60 -1.43 -28.10 -0.04
CA ARG A 60 -2.77 -27.68 0.43
C ARG A 60 -3.89 -28.30 -0.40
N GLN A 61 -3.74 -28.37 -1.72
CA GLN A 61 -4.73 -29.03 -2.60
C GLN A 61 -4.83 -30.53 -2.30
N ALA A 62 -3.69 -31.21 -2.11
CA ALA A 62 -3.68 -32.63 -1.74
C ALA A 62 -4.40 -32.87 -0.40
N ARG A 63 -4.14 -32.03 0.62
CA ARG A 63 -4.81 -32.12 1.94
C ARG A 63 -6.32 -31.86 1.88
N ALA A 64 -6.75 -30.93 1.02
CA ALA A 64 -8.17 -30.65 0.81
C ALA A 64 -8.91 -31.83 0.17
N ILE A 65 -8.23 -32.58 -0.72
CA ILE A 65 -8.81 -33.76 -1.40
C ILE A 65 -8.82 -34.99 -0.46
N SER A 66 -7.85 -35.12 0.44
CA SER A 66 -7.76 -36.24 1.38
C SER A 66 -8.61 -36.07 2.65
N SER A 67 -9.26 -34.92 2.86
CA SER A 67 -10.17 -34.70 3.98
C SER A 67 -11.58 -35.18 3.61
N PRO A 68 -12.15 -36.22 4.24
CA PRO A 68 -13.54 -36.59 4.02
C PRO A 68 -14.44 -35.47 4.54
N SER A 69 -15.31 -34.96 3.66
CA SER A 69 -16.31 -33.95 3.96
C SER A 69 -17.36 -34.50 4.94
N SER A 70 -17.16 -34.30 6.23
CA SER A 70 -18.25 -34.31 7.21
C SER A 70 -18.92 -32.94 7.18
N SER A 71 -20.04 -32.87 6.48
CA SER A 71 -21.02 -31.79 6.52
C SER A 71 -21.58 -31.64 7.94
N SER A 72 -21.47 -30.46 8.53
CA SER A 72 -22.38 -30.00 9.57
C SER A 72 -22.43 -28.48 9.62
N SER A 73 -23.46 -27.95 8.98
CA SER A 73 -24.11 -26.69 9.31
C SER A 73 -24.51 -26.66 10.78
N SER A 74 -24.15 -25.62 11.52
CA SER A 74 -24.76 -25.28 12.80
C SER A 74 -24.58 -23.79 13.09
N SER A 75 -25.66 -23.06 12.84
CA SER A 75 -25.99 -21.78 13.46
C SER A 75 -25.95 -21.90 14.99
N SER A 76 -25.28 -20.99 15.69
CA SER A 76 -25.54 -20.78 17.12
C SER A 76 -25.32 -19.31 17.48
N SER A 77 -26.44 -18.65 17.75
CA SER A 77 -26.54 -17.44 18.55
C SER A 77 -26.39 -17.85 20.01
N TYR A 78 -25.48 -17.24 20.77
CA TYR A 78 -25.71 -16.89 22.18
C TYR A 78 -24.69 -15.85 22.66
N SER A 79 -25.25 -14.76 23.15
CA SER A 79 -24.62 -13.67 23.90
C SER A 79 -24.72 -13.99 25.39
N TRP A 80 -23.63 -13.85 26.16
CA TRP A 80 -23.65 -13.21 27.47
C TRP A 80 -22.23 -12.98 28.01
N GLU A 81 -22.03 -11.78 28.54
CA GLU A 81 -20.88 -11.35 29.32
C GLU A 81 -20.68 -12.22 30.57
N THR A 82 -19.44 -12.47 30.98
CA THR A 82 -19.13 -12.65 32.41
C THR A 82 -17.71 -12.21 32.71
N SER A 83 -17.63 -11.41 33.75
CA SER A 83 -16.50 -10.65 34.22
C SER A 83 -15.41 -11.52 34.86
N SER A 84 -14.17 -11.05 34.71
CA SER A 84 -13.15 -10.90 35.77
C SER A 84 -12.63 -12.13 36.55
N PHE A 85 -11.29 -12.23 36.53
CA PHE A 85 -10.39 -12.62 37.63
C PHE A 85 -10.21 -14.12 37.95
N LEU A 86 -9.09 -14.72 37.53
CA LEU A 86 -7.92 -15.00 38.38
C LEU A 86 -6.84 -15.84 37.66
N LEU A 87 -5.65 -15.24 37.55
CA LEU A 87 -4.30 -15.80 37.67
C LEU A 87 -4.00 -17.22 37.16
N GLY A 88 -3.20 -17.26 36.09
CA GLY A 88 -1.84 -17.79 36.22
C GLY A 88 -1.59 -19.17 35.62
N ASP A 89 -1.26 -19.21 34.33
CA ASP A 89 -0.16 -20.04 33.83
C ASP A 89 0.54 -19.30 32.69
N LYS A 90 1.80 -18.97 32.93
CA LYS A 90 2.69 -18.29 31.98
C LYS A 90 3.19 -19.31 30.96
N GLU A 91 2.40 -19.56 29.93
CA GLU A 91 2.98 -19.97 28.65
C GLU A 91 3.50 -18.70 27.98
N GLU A 92 4.82 -18.50 27.97
CA GLU A 92 5.43 -17.45 27.15
C GLU A 92 5.13 -17.76 25.68
N PRO A 93 4.33 -16.93 24.97
CA PRO A 93 4.37 -16.98 23.53
C PRO A 93 5.74 -16.45 23.13
N ASN A 94 6.51 -17.30 22.46
CA ASN A 94 7.75 -16.96 21.76
C ASN A 94 7.44 -15.86 20.74
N HIS A 95 7.43 -14.61 21.23
CA HIS A 95 7.30 -13.41 20.42
C HIS A 95 8.59 -13.29 19.64
N LYS A 96 8.61 -13.91 18.46
CA LYS A 96 9.33 -13.36 17.33
C LYS A 96 8.87 -11.91 17.22
N GLN A 97 9.65 -10.98 17.74
CA GLN A 97 9.60 -9.58 17.37
C GLN A 97 9.88 -9.56 15.86
N LYS A 98 8.83 -9.77 15.06
CA LYS A 98 8.77 -9.18 13.74
C LYS A 98 8.74 -7.69 14.05
N ASP A 99 9.71 -6.96 13.53
CA ASP A 99 9.62 -5.51 13.44
C ASP A 99 8.35 -5.20 12.64
N ASP A 100 7.22 -5.09 13.33
CA ASP A 100 5.94 -4.79 12.74
C ASP A 100 6.01 -3.30 12.43
N VAL A 101 6.35 -3.01 11.17
CA VAL A 101 6.34 -1.64 10.68
C VAL A 101 4.88 -1.27 10.55
N SER A 102 4.31 -0.68 11.61
CA SER A 102 2.97 -0.13 11.61
C SER A 102 2.87 0.92 10.51
N PHE A 103 1.96 0.68 9.57
CA PHE A 103 1.63 1.65 8.54
C PHE A 103 0.37 2.36 9.00
N GLU A 104 0.47 3.66 9.22
CA GLU A 104 -0.65 4.50 9.66
C GLU A 104 -1.01 5.54 8.60
N CYS A 105 -2.28 5.96 8.59
CA CYS A 105 -2.71 7.09 7.80
C CYS A 105 -2.15 8.40 8.38
N LEU A 106 -1.39 9.17 7.61
CA LEU A 106 -0.77 10.41 8.10
C LEU A 106 -1.76 11.56 8.44
N LEU A 107 -3.06 11.38 8.18
CA LEU A 107 -4.09 12.40 8.47
C LEU A 107 -4.94 12.05 9.69
N CYS A 108 -5.43 10.81 9.79
CA CYS A 108 -6.25 10.37 10.94
C CYS A 108 -5.47 9.54 11.97
N LEU A 109 -4.22 9.16 11.67
CA LEU A 109 -3.37 8.31 12.50
C LEU A 109 -3.97 6.93 12.81
N GLU A 110 -4.99 6.50 12.05
CA GLU A 110 -5.49 5.13 12.14
C GLU A 110 -4.56 4.16 11.41
N ASP A 111 -4.42 2.97 11.98
CA ASP A 111 -3.69 1.86 11.36
C ASP A 111 -4.31 1.47 10.03
N ILE A 112 -3.46 1.26 9.03
CA ILE A 112 -3.87 0.95 7.65
C ILE A 112 -4.55 -0.42 7.59
N GLN A 113 -4.13 -1.37 8.42
CA GLN A 113 -4.77 -2.69 8.52
C GLN A 113 -6.21 -2.55 9.03
N ASP A 114 -6.41 -1.82 10.13
CA ASP A 114 -7.73 -1.53 10.67
C ASP A 114 -8.63 -0.81 9.67
N ILE A 115 -8.09 0.14 8.91
CA ILE A 115 -8.85 0.83 7.85
C ILE A 115 -9.32 -0.18 6.79
N ILE A 116 -8.44 -1.05 6.31
CA ILE A 116 -8.80 -2.06 5.30
C ILE A 116 -9.86 -3.01 5.85
N GLU A 117 -9.69 -3.53 7.07
CA GLU A 117 -10.63 -4.45 7.71
C GLU A 117 -12.01 -3.80 7.86
N LYS A 118 -12.07 -2.58 8.41
CA LYS A 118 -13.32 -1.81 8.51
C LYS A 118 -14.00 -1.64 7.15
N GLN A 119 -13.25 -1.37 6.08
CA GLN A 119 -13.85 -1.19 4.76
C GLN A 119 -14.32 -2.51 4.15
N ASN A 120 -13.61 -3.61 4.42
CA ASN A 120 -14.00 -4.95 4.00
C ASN A 120 -15.33 -5.36 4.67
N ASP A 121 -15.47 -5.09 5.97
CA ASP A 121 -16.71 -5.31 6.72
C ASP A 121 -17.88 -4.47 6.17
N ASN A 122 -17.59 -3.22 5.80
CA ASN A 122 -18.57 -2.33 5.18
C ASN A 122 -18.84 -2.62 3.69
N LYS A 123 -18.20 -3.65 3.11
CA LYS A 123 -18.27 -4.00 1.67
C LYS A 123 -17.94 -2.83 0.74
N ARG A 124 -17.07 -1.92 1.19
CA ARG A 124 -16.59 -0.76 0.42
C ARG A 124 -15.13 -0.99 -0.01
N GLY A 125 -14.73 -0.33 -1.09
CA GLY A 125 -13.33 -0.28 -1.51
C GLY A 125 -12.79 -1.46 -2.34
N GLY A 126 -13.66 -2.20 -3.02
CA GLY A 126 -13.25 -3.21 -4.00
C GLY A 126 -12.80 -4.53 -3.36
N ILE A 127 -12.03 -5.32 -4.10
CA ILE A 127 -11.49 -6.61 -3.63
C ILE A 127 -10.51 -6.34 -2.47
N ASP A 128 -10.76 -6.95 -1.32
CA ASP A 128 -9.96 -6.82 -0.09
C ASP A 128 -9.75 -5.37 0.40
N GLY A 129 -10.71 -4.47 0.11
CA GLY A 129 -10.63 -3.07 0.55
C GLY A 129 -9.48 -2.26 -0.08
N GLY A 130 -8.83 -2.77 -1.14
CA GLY A 130 -7.63 -2.15 -1.72
C GLY A 130 -7.80 -0.72 -2.24
N LEU A 131 -9.03 -0.28 -2.55
CA LEU A 131 -9.31 1.10 -2.98
C LEU A 131 -9.46 2.09 -1.81
N SER A 132 -9.49 1.60 -0.57
CA SER A 132 -9.63 2.42 0.64
C SER A 132 -8.41 3.29 0.94
N LEU A 133 -7.28 3.05 0.26
CA LEU A 133 -6.00 3.68 0.53
C LEU A 133 -5.51 4.52 -0.64
N TRP A 134 -5.03 5.71 -0.34
CA TRP A 134 -4.31 6.57 -1.24
C TRP A 134 -2.81 6.57 -0.90
N CYS A 135 -1.97 6.26 -1.88
CA CYS A 135 -0.52 6.39 -1.76
C CYS A 135 -0.05 7.59 -2.58
N CYS A 136 0.89 8.38 -2.05
CA CYS A 136 1.44 9.49 -2.82
C CYS A 136 2.17 8.99 -4.08
N ASP A 137 1.77 9.50 -5.26
CA ASP A 137 2.32 9.18 -6.59
C ASP A 137 3.84 9.42 -6.76
N GLN A 138 4.45 10.07 -5.78
CA GLN A 138 5.85 10.46 -5.81
C GLN A 138 6.72 9.29 -5.34
N ARG A 139 7.62 8.84 -6.23
CA ARG A 139 8.47 7.64 -6.06
C ARG A 139 9.24 7.55 -4.73
N ASP A 140 9.57 8.70 -4.14
CA ASP A 140 10.39 8.79 -2.93
C ASP A 140 9.57 9.17 -1.68
N CYS A 141 8.25 9.35 -1.81
CA CYS A 141 7.41 9.80 -0.70
C CYS A 141 6.91 8.62 0.13
N GLY A 142 6.26 7.64 -0.51
CA GLY A 142 5.72 6.46 0.17
C GLY A 142 4.62 6.74 1.21
N ALA A 143 4.18 8.00 1.35
CA ALA A 143 3.15 8.37 2.31
C ALA A 143 1.80 7.74 1.96
N LEU A 144 1.18 7.13 2.97
CA LEU A 144 -0.12 6.47 2.90
C LEU A 144 -1.20 7.29 3.61
N PHE A 145 -2.38 7.27 3.03
CA PHE A 145 -3.56 7.99 3.50
C PHE A 145 -4.79 7.12 3.29
N CYS A 146 -5.79 7.27 4.14
CA CYS A 146 -7.12 6.78 3.84
C CYS A 146 -7.74 7.62 2.71
N ILE A 147 -8.48 7.01 1.77
CA ILE A 147 -9.02 7.71 0.59
C ILE A 147 -10.01 8.80 0.99
N SER A 148 -10.82 8.57 2.03
CA SER A 148 -11.73 9.56 2.60
C SER A 148 -10.96 10.75 3.20
N CYS A 149 -9.88 10.49 3.93
CA CYS A 149 -8.97 11.52 4.47
C CYS A 149 -8.35 12.36 3.35
N ALA A 150 -7.87 11.71 2.29
CA ALA A 150 -7.27 12.39 1.15
C ALA A 150 -8.27 13.32 0.44
N ILE A 151 -9.52 12.88 0.27
CA ILE A 151 -10.58 13.69 -0.32
C ILE A 151 -10.95 14.88 0.58
N GLN A 152 -11.17 14.65 1.88
CA GLN A 152 -11.48 15.72 2.83
C GLN A 152 -10.35 16.75 2.93
N TYR A 153 -9.10 16.33 2.76
CA TYR A 153 -7.96 17.24 2.75
C TYR A 153 -7.91 18.13 1.48
N ILE A 154 -8.28 17.57 0.32
CA ILE A 154 -8.37 18.32 -0.94
C ILE A 154 -9.62 19.21 -0.98
N LYS A 155 -10.70 18.76 -0.35
CA LYS A 155 -11.99 19.44 -0.27
C LYS A 155 -12.48 19.39 1.18
N PRO A 156 -12.06 20.34 2.01
CA PRO A 156 -12.58 20.43 3.36
C PRO A 156 -14.09 20.68 3.31
N PRO A 157 -14.87 20.07 4.21
CA PRO A 157 -16.33 20.21 4.23
C PRO A 157 -16.80 21.63 4.57
N PHE A 158 -15.91 22.50 5.04
CA PHE A 158 -16.23 23.86 5.44
C PHE A 158 -15.97 24.86 4.31
N PRO A 159 -17.00 25.57 3.83
CA PRO A 159 -16.85 26.62 2.82
C PRO A 159 -15.95 27.74 3.37
N GLY A 160 -14.84 28.00 2.71
CA GLY A 160 -13.87 29.04 3.09
C GLY A 160 -12.47 28.51 3.44
N LEU A 161 -12.33 27.22 3.74
CA LEU A 161 -11.01 26.59 3.84
C LEU A 161 -10.54 26.21 2.43
N MET A 162 -9.45 26.83 1.97
CA MET A 162 -8.81 26.40 0.73
C MET A 162 -8.21 25.00 0.95
N GLY A 163 -8.83 24.01 0.32
CA GLY A 163 -8.29 22.66 0.29
C GLY A 163 -6.90 22.64 -0.34
N LYS A 164 -6.01 21.81 0.21
CA LYS A 164 -4.63 21.72 -0.24
C LYS A 164 -4.51 20.57 -1.23
N SER A 165 -4.08 20.87 -2.44
CA SER A 165 -3.82 19.85 -3.48
C SER A 165 -2.40 19.29 -3.44
N THR A 166 -1.74 19.36 -2.27
CA THR A 166 -0.35 18.95 -2.10
C THR A 166 -0.21 17.91 -0.99
N CYS A 167 0.68 16.95 -1.18
CA CYS A 167 0.97 15.93 -0.19
C CYS A 167 1.44 16.55 1.14
N PRO A 168 0.83 16.22 2.30
CA PRO A 168 1.30 16.68 3.61
C PRO A 168 2.77 16.33 3.90
N ALA A 169 3.22 15.15 3.44
CA ALA A 169 4.58 14.67 3.70
C ALA A 169 5.63 15.31 2.77
N CYS A 170 5.47 15.18 1.45
CA CYS A 170 6.49 15.66 0.49
C CYS A 170 6.22 17.05 -0.11
N ARG A 171 5.07 17.67 0.21
CA ARG A 171 4.60 18.99 -0.28
C ARG A 171 4.46 19.11 -1.80
N ARG A 172 4.62 18.02 -2.55
CA ARG A 172 4.43 17.99 -4.00
C ARG A 172 2.94 17.93 -4.35
N PRO A 173 2.53 18.47 -5.50
CA PRO A 173 1.14 18.42 -5.92
C PRO A 173 0.68 16.98 -6.16
N TRP A 174 -0.54 16.69 -5.72
CA TRP A 174 -1.25 15.47 -6.04
C TRP A 174 -1.96 15.58 -7.39
N ASP A 175 -2.12 14.46 -8.09
CA ASP A 175 -3.04 14.40 -9.23
C ASP A 175 -4.48 14.26 -8.75
N ILE A 176 -5.14 15.41 -8.56
CA ILE A 176 -6.52 15.48 -8.07
C ILE A 176 -7.48 14.65 -8.95
N LYS A 177 -7.21 14.52 -10.26
CA LYS A 177 -8.08 13.73 -11.15
C LYS A 177 -8.00 12.25 -10.80
N ILE A 178 -6.79 11.75 -10.55
CA ILE A 178 -6.57 10.35 -10.17
C ILE A 178 -7.20 10.07 -8.81
N ILE A 179 -6.98 10.95 -7.83
CA ILE A 179 -7.58 10.80 -6.48
C ILE A 179 -9.10 10.79 -6.58
N LYS A 180 -9.71 11.72 -7.32
CA LYS A 180 -11.17 11.75 -7.52
C LYS A 180 -11.66 10.49 -8.23
N ASN A 181 -10.96 9.99 -9.24
CA ASN A 181 -11.34 8.77 -9.93
C ASN A 181 -11.30 7.55 -9.01
N GLN A 182 -10.27 7.45 -8.17
CA GLN A 182 -10.19 6.39 -7.16
C GLN A 182 -11.30 6.53 -6.11
N ALA A 183 -11.56 7.75 -5.63
CA ALA A 183 -12.65 7.99 -4.69
C ALA A 183 -14.00 7.59 -5.27
N ARG A 184 -14.29 7.88 -6.56
CA ARG A 184 -15.50 7.41 -7.24
C ARG A 184 -15.61 5.90 -7.28
N ALA A 185 -14.49 5.20 -7.50
CA ALA A 185 -14.46 3.74 -7.53
C ALA A 185 -14.58 3.13 -6.13
N PHE A 186 -14.09 3.82 -5.10
CA PHE A 186 -14.19 3.41 -3.71
C PHE A 186 -15.63 3.59 -3.18
N ASP A 187 -16.17 4.79 -3.34
CA ASP A 187 -17.50 5.18 -2.89
C ASP A 187 -18.02 6.35 -3.74
N PRO A 188 -19.06 6.15 -4.57
CA PRO A 188 -19.60 7.22 -5.41
C PRO A 188 -20.21 8.36 -4.59
N GLU A 189 -20.65 8.10 -3.34
CA GLU A 189 -21.31 9.09 -2.49
C GLU A 189 -20.35 10.13 -1.92
N LEU A 190 -19.06 9.79 -1.77
CA LEU A 190 -18.02 10.69 -1.26
C LEU A 190 -17.84 11.97 -2.09
N LEU A 191 -18.37 12.03 -3.31
CA LEU A 191 -18.26 13.18 -4.20
C LEU A 191 -19.61 13.80 -4.59
N LEU A 192 -20.74 13.31 -4.05
CA LEU A 192 -22.08 13.75 -4.43
C LEU A 192 -22.45 15.16 -3.94
N GLU A 193 -21.63 15.80 -3.10
CA GLU A 193 -21.81 17.20 -2.71
C GLU A 193 -21.59 18.22 -3.86
N GLU A 194 -21.29 17.78 -5.09
CA GLU A 194 -21.14 18.66 -6.27
C GLU A 194 -22.47 19.07 -6.97
N ARG A 195 -23.66 18.80 -6.40
CA ARG A 195 -24.96 19.24 -6.97
C ARG A 195 -25.84 20.06 -6.00
N GLY A 196 -25.23 21.04 -5.31
CA GLY A 196 -25.95 22.10 -4.59
C GLY A 196 -25.65 23.45 -5.20
#